data_AF-A0A6J6IID8-F1
#
_entry.id   AF-A0A6J6IID8-F1
#
_cell.length_a   1.000
_cell.length_b   1.000
_cell.length_c   1.000
_cell.angle_alpha   90.00
_cell.angle_beta   90.00
_cell.angle_gamma   90.00
#
_symmetry.space_group_name_H-M   'P 1'
#
loop_
_entity.id
_entity.type
_entity.pdbx_description
1 polymer ?
#
loop_
_entity_poly.entity_id
_entity_poly.type
_entity_poly.pdbx_seq_one_letter_code
_entity_poly.pdbx_strand_id
1 'polypeptide(L)'
;MLGQLIYVLALAIAGFGQHDRTLVTIGLFLLGLGWSAATVAASALLAKTLPTDEKTNVQGLSDMSMNLAGAFGGAISGSILASIAFLGLNAAAFIPVAIVVIFSAVARLKRDKTA
;
A
#
# COMPACT_ATOMS: atom_id res chain seq x y z
N MET A 1 0.61 8.47 -6.57
CA MET A 1 2.03 8.54 -6.14
C MET A 1 2.16 9.05 -4.72
N LEU A 2 1.40 10.07 -4.31
CA LEU A 2 1.42 10.58 -2.94
C LEU A 2 1.21 9.48 -1.88
N GLY A 3 0.17 8.64 -2.01
CA GLY A 3 -0.06 7.53 -1.07
C GLY A 3 1.10 6.54 -0.97
N GLN A 4 1.79 6.26 -2.09
CA GLN A 4 2.98 5.38 -2.08
C GLN A 4 4.16 6.03 -1.38
N LEU A 5 4.37 7.33 -1.56
CA LEU A 5 5.40 8.07 -0.84
C LEU A 5 5.12 8.09 0.67
N ILE A 6 3.84 8.24 1.05
CA ILE A 6 3.42 8.16 2.45
C ILE A 6 3.71 6.75 3.02
N TYR A 7 3.43 5.68 2.27
CA TYR A 7 3.79 4.32 2.70
C TYR A 7 5.28 4.10 2.88
N VAL A 8 6.11 4.61 1.97
CA VAL A 8 7.57 4.54 2.11
C VAL A 8 8.02 5.23 3.40
N LEU A 9 7.50 6.43 3.68
CA LEU A 9 7.80 7.18 4.91
C LEU A 9 7.29 6.46 6.16
N ALA A 10 6.07 5.94 6.12
CA ALA A 10 5.47 5.18 7.23
C ALA A 10 6.33 3.98 7.62
N LEU A 11 6.74 3.19 6.63
CA LEU A 11 7.59 2.03 6.83
C LEU A 11 8.99 2.43 7.29
N ALA A 12 9.59 3.48 6.72
CA ALA A 12 10.89 3.95 7.19
C ALA A 12 10.85 4.39 8.66
N ILE A 13 9.86 5.20 9.04
CA ILE A 13 9.72 5.73 10.40
C ILE A 13 9.43 4.61 11.40
N ALA A 14 8.49 3.70 11.09
CA ALA A 14 8.17 2.57 11.97
C ALA A 14 9.32 1.57 12.09
N GLY A 15 10.00 1.26 10.98
CA GLY A 15 11.06 0.26 10.93
C GLY A 15 12.33 0.70 11.64
N PHE A 16 12.86 1.88 11.28
CA PHE A 16 14.06 2.41 11.92
C PHE A 16 13.78 2.87 13.36
N GLY A 17 12.55 3.30 13.65
CA GLY A 17 12.10 3.71 14.97
C GLY A 17 11.50 2.60 15.82
N GLN A 18 11.71 1.32 15.50
CA GLN A 18 11.01 0.19 16.14
C GLN A 18 11.13 0.09 17.67
N HIS A 19 12.16 0.72 18.26
CA HIS A 19 12.38 0.75 19.72
C HIS A 19 11.75 1.98 20.40
N ASP A 20 11.26 2.96 19.63
CA ASP A 20 10.60 4.16 20.13
C ASP A 20 9.10 4.10 19.82
N ARG A 21 8.29 4.03 20.88
CA ARG A 21 6.83 3.97 20.78
C ARG A 21 6.24 5.15 20.00
N THR A 22 6.83 6.33 20.11
CA THR A 22 6.39 7.55 19.42
C THR A 22 6.62 7.40 17.92
N LEU A 23 7.80 6.95 17.50
CA LEU A 23 8.11 6.74 16.09
C LEU A 23 7.22 5.65 15.48
N VAL A 24 7.01 4.53 16.19
CA VAL A 24 6.07 3.49 15.72
C VAL A 24 4.66 4.05 15.58
N THR A 25 4.20 4.86 16.53
CA THR A 25 2.85 5.49 16.46
C THR A 25 2.74 6.43 15.26
N ILE A 26 3.74 7.26 15.01
CA ILE A 26 3.79 8.15 13.84
C ILE A 26 3.78 7.32 12.55
N GLY A 27 4.58 6.25 12.49
CA GLY A 27 4.62 5.34 11.35
C GLY A 27 3.27 4.69 11.07
N LEU A 28 2.57 4.19 12.11
CA LEU A 28 1.24 3.60 11.97
C LEU A 28 0.16 4.63 11.58
N PHE A 29 0.26 5.86 12.09
CA PHE A 29 -0.61 6.96 11.67
C PHE A 29 -0.43 7.28 10.19
N LEU A 30 0.82 7.41 9.74
CA LEU A 30 1.14 7.62 8.32
C LEU A 30 0.70 6.44 7.46
N LEU A 31 0.83 5.20 7.95
CA LEU A 31 0.34 4.01 7.26
C LEU A 31 -1.17 4.12 6.99
N GLY A 32 -1.95 4.56 7.98
CA GLY A 32 -3.38 4.84 7.82
C GLY A 32 -3.66 5.93 6.78
N LEU A 33 -2.91 7.04 6.80
CA LEU A 33 -3.05 8.11 5.81
C LEU A 33 -2.71 7.64 4.39
N GLY A 34 -1.66 6.84 4.23
CA GLY A 34 -1.26 6.25 2.95
C GLY A 34 -2.35 5.35 2.38
N TRP A 35 -2.99 4.55 3.25
CA TRP A 35 -4.14 3.71 2.89
C TRP A 35 -5.30 4.54 2.37
N SER A 36 -5.77 5.53 3.13
CA SER A 36 -6.87 6.39 2.71
C SER A 36 -6.57 7.10 1.39
N ALA A 37 -5.36 7.63 1.22
CA ALA A 37 -4.97 8.29 -0.02
C ALA A 37 -4.97 7.33 -1.22
N ALA A 38 -4.54 6.08 -1.02
CA ALA A 38 -4.51 5.06 -2.07
C ALA A 38 -5.92 4.59 -2.46
N THR A 39 -6.78 4.28 -1.49
CA THR A 39 -8.14 3.79 -1.75
C THR A 39 -9.03 4.86 -2.37
N VAL A 40 -8.99 6.11 -1.86
CA VAL A 40 -9.75 7.22 -2.44
C VAL A 40 -9.32 7.49 -3.89
N ALA A 41 -8.02 7.51 -4.17
CA ALA A 41 -7.51 7.70 -5.52
C ALA A 41 -7.90 6.56 -6.47
N ALA A 42 -7.86 5.31 -5.99
CA ALA A 42 -8.26 4.14 -6.77
C ALA A 42 -9.76 4.16 -7.10
N SER A 43 -10.63 4.39 -6.11
CA SER A 43 -12.08 4.49 -6.32
C SER A 43 -12.45 5.65 -7.25
N ALA A 44 -11.78 6.80 -7.13
CA ALA A 44 -11.99 7.93 -8.03
C ALA A 44 -11.59 7.63 -9.48
N LEU A 45 -10.52 6.85 -9.69
CA LEU A 45 -10.11 6.40 -11.02
C LEU A 45 -11.14 5.45 -11.63
N LEU A 46 -11.55 4.42 -10.87
CA LEU A 46 -12.55 3.44 -11.27
C LEU A 46 -13.89 4.10 -11.64
N ALA A 47 -14.32 5.06 -10.83
CA ALA A 47 -15.56 5.81 -11.05
C ALA A 47 -15.55 6.62 -12.36
N LYS A 48 -14.38 7.05 -12.83
CA LYS A 48 -14.19 7.82 -14.07
C LYS A 48 -13.99 6.94 -15.31
N THR A 49 -13.43 5.74 -15.17
CA THR A 49 -13.04 4.90 -16.31
C THR A 49 -14.12 3.91 -16.76
N LEU A 50 -15.13 3.64 -15.93
CA LEU A 50 -16.10 2.58 -16.19
C LEU A 50 -17.51 3.09 -16.54
N PRO A 51 -18.22 2.42 -17.47
CA PRO A 51 -19.67 2.52 -17.65
C PRO A 51 -20.44 2.22 -16.37
N THR A 52 -21.62 2.81 -16.17
CA THR A 52 -22.42 2.72 -14.93
C THR A 52 -22.81 1.30 -14.52
N ASP A 53 -23.02 0.43 -15.50
CA ASP A 53 -23.39 -0.98 -15.36
C ASP A 53 -22.23 -1.87 -14.87
N GLU A 54 -20.98 -1.52 -15.19
CA GLU A 54 -19.80 -2.29 -14.77
C GLU A 54 -19.26 -1.88 -13.39
N LYS A 55 -19.57 -0.65 -12.92
CA LYS A 55 -19.02 -0.07 -11.68
C LYS A 55 -19.20 -0.96 -10.47
N THR A 56 -20.40 -1.51 -10.27
CA THR A 56 -20.71 -2.35 -9.10
C THR A 56 -19.89 -3.63 -9.08
N ASN A 57 -19.73 -4.28 -10.24
CA ASN A 57 -19.00 -5.54 -10.33
C ASN A 57 -17.50 -5.32 -10.09
N VAL A 58 -16.91 -4.29 -10.72
CA VAL A 58 -15.47 -4.01 -10.56
C VAL A 58 -15.16 -3.49 -9.14
N GLN A 59 -16.06 -2.72 -8.53
CA GLN A 59 -15.91 -2.31 -7.13
C GLN A 59 -15.96 -3.52 -6.19
N GLY A 60 -16.90 -4.46 -6.40
CA GLY A 60 -16.96 -5.71 -5.64
C GLY A 60 -15.68 -6.55 -5.77
N LEU A 61 -15.11 -6.64 -6.98
CA LEU A 61 -13.82 -7.30 -7.22
C LEU A 61 -12.67 -6.60 -6.49
N SER A 62 -12.65 -5.26 -6.51
CA SER A 62 -11.65 -4.45 -5.80
C SER A 62 -11.73 -4.69 -4.28
N ASP A 63 -12.94 -4.68 -3.72
CA ASP A 63 -13.16 -4.90 -2.29
C ASP A 63 -12.80 -6.34 -1.90
N MET A 64 -13.18 -7.33 -2.71
CA MET A 64 -12.78 -8.72 -2.50
C MET A 64 -11.25 -8.87 -2.53
N SER A 65 -10.58 -8.27 -3.51
CA SER A 65 -9.12 -8.33 -3.66
C SER A 65 -8.41 -7.69 -2.46
N MET A 66 -8.92 -6.56 -1.99
CA MET A 66 -8.39 -5.88 -0.80
C MET A 66 -8.55 -6.73 0.46
N ASN A 67 -9.73 -7.33 0.67
CA ASN A 67 -9.98 -8.21 1.81
C ASN A 67 -9.12 -9.48 1.75
N LEU A 68 -8.96 -10.08 0.56
CA LEU A 68 -8.11 -11.25 0.37
C LEU A 68 -6.64 -10.94 0.67
N ALA A 69 -6.13 -9.79 0.20
CA ALA A 69 -4.79 -9.32 0.52
C ALA A 69 -4.62 -9.07 2.03
N GLY A 70 -5.62 -8.49 2.69
CA GLY A 70 -5.65 -8.30 4.13
C GLY A 70 -5.63 -9.61 4.91
N ALA A 71 -6.44 -10.59 4.51
CA ALA A 71 -6.48 -11.91 5.12
C ALA A 71 -5.15 -12.66 4.95
N PHE A 72 -4.58 -12.65 3.74
CA PHE A 72 -3.29 -13.26 3.47
C PHE A 72 -2.16 -12.60 4.27
N GLY A 73 -2.09 -11.26 4.24
CA GLY A 73 -1.11 -10.50 5.01
C GLY A 73 -1.24 -10.75 6.51
N GLY A 74 -2.45 -10.77 7.04
CA GLY A 74 -2.75 -11.12 8.43
C GLY A 74 -2.27 -12.52 8.80
N ALA A 75 -2.59 -13.52 7.96
CA ALA A 75 -2.22 -14.91 8.18
C ALA A 75 -0.71 -15.14 8.28
N ILE A 76 0.10 -14.43 7.48
CA ILE A 76 1.56 -14.59 7.47
C ILE A 76 2.29 -13.64 8.42
N SER A 77 1.67 -12.50 8.79
CA SER A 77 2.33 -11.43 9.57
C SER A 77 2.88 -11.90 10.91
N GLY A 78 2.14 -12.73 11.64
CA GLY A 78 2.55 -13.26 12.94
C GLY A 78 3.78 -14.17 12.84
N SER A 79 3.82 -15.05 11.85
CA SER A 79 4.97 -15.95 11.61
C SER A 79 6.22 -15.17 11.22
N ILE A 80 6.07 -14.13 10.38
CA ILE A 80 7.17 -13.24 10.00
C ILE A 80 7.69 -12.49 11.23
N LEU A 81 6.78 -11.89 12.02
CA LEU A 81 7.13 -11.18 13.25
C LEU A 81 7.89 -12.08 14.24
N ALA A 82 7.44 -13.33 14.42
CA ALA A 82 8.09 -14.29 15.31
C ALA A 82 9.48 -14.71 14.81
N SER A 83 9.69 -14.74 13.48
CA SER A 83 10.92 -15.26 12.87
C SER A 83 12.01 -14.20 12.70
N ILE A 84 11.63 -12.98 12.28
CA ILE A 84 12.56 -11.90 11.90
C ILE A 84 12.25 -10.56 12.58
N ALA A 85 11.48 -10.60 13.67
CA ALA A 85 11.09 -9.43 14.47
C ALA A 85 10.34 -8.35 13.67
N PHE A 86 10.07 -7.22 14.33
CA PHE A 86 9.28 -6.14 13.75
C PHE A 86 9.95 -5.51 12.52
N LEU A 87 11.27 -5.34 12.55
CA LEU A 87 12.03 -4.82 11.41
C LEU A 87 11.86 -5.70 10.16
N GLY A 88 11.94 -7.03 10.32
CA GLY A 88 11.77 -7.96 9.21
C GLY A 88 10.34 -7.98 8.67
N LEU A 89 9.33 -7.91 9.54
CA LEU A 89 7.93 -7.74 9.13
C LEU A 89 7.73 -6.45 8.32
N ASN A 90 8.34 -5.36 8.78
CA ASN A 90 8.23 -4.05 8.15
C ASN A 90 8.97 -4.03 6.79
N ALA A 91 10.09 -4.74 6.67
CA ALA A 91 10.79 -4.95 5.39
C ALA A 91 9.96 -5.81 4.41
N ALA A 92 9.27 -6.86 4.90
CA ALA A 92 8.38 -7.66 4.07
C ALA A 92 7.20 -6.83 3.53
N ALA A 93 6.62 -5.95 4.37
CA ALA A 93 5.57 -5.01 3.96
C ALA A 93 6.05 -3.98 2.92
N PHE A 94 7.36 -3.70 2.86
CA PHE A 94 7.94 -2.80 1.86
C PHE A 94 7.95 -3.38 0.44
N ILE A 95 7.97 -4.71 0.30
CA ILE A 95 8.02 -5.38 -1.01
C ILE A 95 6.87 -4.94 -1.94
N PRO A 96 5.58 -5.05 -1.56
CA PRO A 96 4.49 -4.61 -2.43
C PRO A 96 4.51 -3.11 -2.71
N VAL A 97 4.91 -2.28 -1.75
CA VAL A 97 5.05 -0.82 -1.92
C VAL A 97 6.11 -0.50 -2.98
N ALA A 98 7.28 -1.13 -2.88
CA ALA A 98 8.38 -0.96 -3.84
C ALA A 98 7.97 -1.39 -5.25
N ILE A 99 7.29 -2.53 -5.37
CA ILE A 99 6.74 -3.01 -6.65
C ILE A 99 5.84 -1.94 -7.29
N VAL A 100 4.86 -1.43 -6.55
CA VAL A 100 3.92 -0.42 -7.08
C VAL A 100 4.66 0.87 -7.47
N VAL A 101 5.63 1.32 -6.68
CA VAL A 101 6.45 2.50 -6.99
C VAL A 101 7.23 2.29 -8.29
N ILE A 102 7.91 1.16 -8.45
CA ILE A 102 8.71 0.83 -9.64
C ILE A 102 7.80 0.77 -10.88
N PHE A 103 6.71 0.00 -10.84
CA PHE A 103 5.79 -0.10 -11.98
C PHE A 103 5.21 1.26 -12.36
N SER A 104 4.86 2.07 -11.38
CA SER A 104 4.33 3.42 -11.61
C SER A 104 5.37 4.37 -12.21
N ALA A 105 6.62 4.30 -11.76
CA ALA A 105 7.71 5.07 -12.31
C ALA A 105 8.01 4.66 -13.76
N VAL A 106 8.07 3.35 -14.03
CA VAL A 106 8.28 2.82 -15.39
C VAL A 106 7.13 3.22 -16.33
N ALA A 107 5.88 3.15 -15.87
CA ALA A 107 4.73 3.56 -16.68
C ALA A 107 4.77 5.06 -17.03
N ARG A 108 5.21 5.92 -16.08
CA ARG A 108 5.39 7.36 -16.31
C ARG A 108 6.51 7.62 -17.32
N LEU A 109 7.68 7.01 -17.14
CA LEU A 109 8.82 7.15 -18.04
C LEU A 109 8.50 6.69 -19.47
N LYS A 110 7.69 5.64 -19.63
CA LYS A 110 7.21 5.23 -20.95
C LYS A 110 6.31 6.28 -21.58
N ARG A 111 5.39 6.88 -20.82
CA ARG A 111 4.46 7.90 -21.34
C ARG A 111 5.18 9.16 -21.84
N ASP A 112 6.21 9.60 -21.13
CA ASP A 112 7.01 10.77 -21.51
C ASP A 112 7.88 10.53 -22.76
N LYS A 113 8.17 9.28 -23.11
CA LYS A 113 8.89 8.92 -24.35
C LYS A 113 8.00 8.84 -25.59
N THR A 114 6.68 8.70 -25.41
CA THR A 114 5.71 8.56 -26.50
C THR A 114 4.93 9.86 -26.79
N ALA A 115 5.14 10.90 -25.98
CA ALA A 115 4.58 12.25 -26.15
C ALA A 115 5.58 13.16 -26.87
#